data_AF-A0A5B7BIY1-F1
#
_entry.id   AF-A0A5B7BIY1-F1
#
_cell.length_a   1.000
_cell.length_b   1.000
_cell.length_c   1.000
_cell.angle_alpha   90.00
_cell.angle_beta   90.00
_cell.angle_gamma   90.00
#
_symmetry.space_group_name_H-M   'P 1'
#
loop_
_entity.id
_entity.type
_entity.pdbx_description
1 polymer ?
#
loop_
_entity_poly.entity_id
_entity_poly.type
_entity_poly.pdbx_seq_one_letter_code
_entity_poly.pdbx_strand_id
1 'polypeptide(L)'
;GNNNHLYTIVKANFPPYGRDFVNHKPTGRFCNGKLASDFTAENIGFTSYPPAYLSKKARGKNLLIGANFASGSSGYYEATAKLYHAIPLSQQVEYYKEYQQKLVGIVGKSNASSIISGSVYFV
;
A
#
# COMPACT_ATOMS: atom_id res chain seq x y z
N GLY A 1 5.36 0.16 -4.67
CA GLY A 1 5.05 1.49 -4.09
C GLY A 1 5.96 1.77 -2.92
N ASN A 2 5.81 1.04 -1.82
CA ASN A 2 6.65 1.23 -0.63
C ASN A 2 8.15 1.06 -0.91
N ASN A 3 8.54 0.06 -1.72
CA ASN A 3 9.95 -0.15 -2.09
C ASN A 3 10.62 1.04 -2.78
N ASN A 4 9.86 1.97 -3.37
CA ASN A 4 10.43 3.20 -3.96
C ASN A 4 11.09 4.08 -2.90
N HIS A 5 10.77 3.87 -1.63
CA HIS A 5 11.29 4.60 -0.47
C HIS A 5 12.33 3.79 0.33
N LEU A 6 12.80 2.66 -0.22
CA LEU A 6 13.77 1.78 0.42
C LEU A 6 15.07 1.69 -0.40
N TYR A 7 16.18 1.41 0.30
CA TYR A 7 17.44 1.03 -0.33
C TYR A 7 17.44 -0.47 -0.69
N THR A 8 16.77 -0.79 -1.79
CA THR A 8 16.62 -2.15 -2.34
C THR A 8 16.73 -2.14 -3.87
N ILE A 9 17.17 -3.25 -4.46
CA ILE A 9 17.10 -3.47 -5.92
C ILE A 9 15.68 -3.82 -6.39
N VAL A 10 14.80 -4.23 -5.47
CA VAL A 10 13.43 -4.66 -5.79
C VAL A 10 12.54 -3.45 -5.97
N LYS A 11 12.58 -2.85 -7.15
CA LYS A 11 11.76 -1.68 -7.53
C LYS A 11 11.08 -1.90 -8.88
N ALA A 12 9.96 -1.20 -9.07
CA ALA A 12 9.20 -1.17 -10.31
C ALA A 12 8.80 0.28 -10.67
N ASN A 13 9.69 1.22 -10.38
CA ASN A 13 9.52 2.65 -10.63
C ASN A 13 10.25 3.12 -11.91
N PHE A 14 10.43 2.21 -12.86
CA PHE A 14 11.07 2.43 -14.15
C PHE A 14 10.30 1.66 -15.25
N PRO A 15 10.45 2.00 -16.55
CA PRO A 15 9.83 1.25 -17.65
C PRO A 15 10.29 -0.22 -17.69
N PRO A 16 9.44 -1.18 -18.11
CA PRO A 16 8.12 -1.00 -18.73
C PRO A 16 6.95 -0.88 -17.72
N TYR A 17 7.22 -0.92 -16.41
CA TYR A 17 6.16 -0.88 -15.39
C TYR A 17 5.30 0.40 -15.47
N GLY A 18 4.00 0.26 -15.24
CA GLY A 18 3.05 1.37 -15.31
C GLY A 18 2.69 1.87 -16.72
N ARG A 19 3.18 1.22 -17.80
CA ARG A 19 2.87 1.59 -19.19
C ARG A 19 1.37 1.62 -19.50
N ASP A 20 0.62 0.66 -18.97
CA ASP A 20 -0.82 0.48 -19.22
C ASP A 20 -1.66 1.05 -18.05
N PHE A 21 -1.03 1.78 -17.12
CA PHE A 21 -1.70 2.46 -16.03
C PHE A 21 -2.24 3.83 -16.48
N VAL A 22 -3.25 4.38 -15.79
CA VAL A 22 -4.01 5.56 -16.24
C VAL A 22 -3.13 6.77 -16.59
N ASN A 23 -1.99 6.93 -15.93
CA ASN A 23 -1.07 8.05 -16.18
C ASN A 23 0.16 7.67 -17.02
N HIS A 24 0.23 6.42 -17.52
CA HIS A 24 1.36 5.85 -18.26
C HIS A 24 2.73 6.03 -17.57
N LYS A 25 2.75 6.08 -16.24
CA LYS A 25 3.97 6.29 -15.43
C LYS A 25 4.23 5.14 -14.48
N PRO A 26 5.50 4.75 -14.26
CA PRO A 26 5.85 3.76 -13.25
C PRO A 26 5.42 4.20 -11.85
N THR A 27 4.65 3.36 -11.17
CA THR A 27 4.14 3.63 -9.80
C THR A 27 4.89 2.82 -8.73
N GLY A 28 5.80 1.92 -9.12
CA GLY A 28 6.36 0.91 -8.22
C GLY A 28 5.45 -0.32 -8.04
N ARG A 29 4.45 -0.51 -8.91
CA ARG A 29 3.67 -1.75 -9.01
C ARG A 29 4.36 -2.66 -10.01
N PHE A 30 4.55 -3.94 -9.67
CA PHE A 30 5.25 -4.93 -10.51
C PHE A 30 4.34 -5.43 -11.64
N CYS A 31 3.74 -4.52 -12.39
CA CYS A 31 2.87 -4.77 -13.54
C CYS A 31 2.83 -3.52 -14.44
N ASN A 32 2.33 -3.68 -15.67
CA ASN A 32 2.16 -2.55 -16.58
C ASN A 32 0.95 -1.69 -16.22
N GLY A 33 -0.10 -2.26 -15.61
CA GLY A 33 -1.35 -1.57 -15.33
C GLY A 33 -1.82 -1.75 -13.90
N LYS A 34 -3.08 -2.17 -13.76
CA LYS A 34 -3.76 -2.44 -12.49
C LYS A 34 -3.35 -3.79 -11.90
N LEU A 35 -3.28 -3.87 -10.58
CA LEU A 35 -3.15 -5.10 -9.79
C LEU A 35 -4.54 -5.71 -9.52
N ALA A 36 -4.58 -6.97 -9.10
CA ALA A 36 -5.82 -7.62 -8.67
C ALA A 36 -6.57 -6.83 -7.57
N SER A 37 -5.83 -6.20 -6.65
CA SER A 37 -6.39 -5.32 -5.63
C SER A 37 -7.08 -4.08 -6.20
N ASP A 38 -6.58 -3.54 -7.31
CA ASP A 38 -7.17 -2.37 -7.96
C ASP A 38 -8.50 -2.72 -8.63
N PHE A 39 -8.55 -3.86 -9.33
CA PHE A 39 -9.79 -4.37 -9.92
C PHE A 39 -10.84 -4.66 -8.85
N THR A 40 -10.44 -5.21 -7.69
CA THR A 40 -11.40 -5.39 -6.60
C THR A 40 -11.91 -4.05 -6.09
N ALA A 41 -11.02 -3.08 -5.84
CA ALA A 41 -11.41 -1.76 -5.37
C ALA A 41 -12.46 -1.12 -6.30
N GLU A 42 -12.26 -1.21 -7.61
CA GLU A 42 -13.22 -0.74 -8.61
C GLU A 42 -14.56 -1.47 -8.55
N ASN A 43 -14.54 -2.80 -8.43
CA ASN A 43 -15.76 -3.60 -8.35
C ASN A 43 -16.59 -3.31 -7.08
N ILE A 44 -15.95 -2.85 -6.00
CA ILE A 44 -16.64 -2.44 -4.76
C ILE A 44 -16.91 -0.92 -4.70
N GLY A 45 -16.77 -0.22 -5.83
CA GLY A 45 -17.20 1.17 -6.00
C GLY A 45 -16.15 2.24 -5.68
N PHE A 46 -14.88 1.88 -5.48
CA PHE A 46 -13.82 2.87 -5.28
C PHE A 46 -13.42 3.51 -6.61
N THR A 47 -13.29 4.84 -6.60
CA THR A 47 -12.83 5.63 -7.76
C THR A 47 -11.33 5.91 -7.74
N SER A 48 -10.65 5.52 -6.66
CA SER A 48 -9.20 5.67 -6.49
C SER A 48 -8.64 4.57 -5.61
N TYR A 49 -7.31 4.41 -5.62
CA TYR A 49 -6.64 3.33 -4.91
C TYR A 49 -5.89 3.83 -3.68
N PRO A 50 -5.83 3.03 -2.59
CA PRO A 50 -5.00 3.32 -1.44
C PRO A 50 -3.55 3.65 -1.82
N PRO A 51 -2.96 4.75 -1.30
CA PRO A 51 -1.57 5.07 -1.55
C PRO A 51 -0.64 4.03 -0.88
N ALA A 52 0.56 3.87 -1.41
CA ALA A 52 1.63 3.19 -0.69
C ALA A 52 1.93 3.95 0.61
N TYR A 53 1.94 3.26 1.74
CA TYR A 53 2.00 3.85 3.08
C TYR A 53 3.24 4.71 3.32
N LEU A 54 4.39 4.34 2.76
CA LEU A 54 5.63 5.13 2.86
C LEU A 54 5.68 6.33 1.90
N SER A 55 4.70 6.47 1.00
CA SER A 55 4.69 7.59 0.06
C SER A 55 4.22 8.89 0.71
N LYS A 56 4.66 10.03 0.17
CA LYS A 56 4.18 11.36 0.60
C LYS A 56 2.66 11.53 0.47
N LYS A 57 1.99 10.70 -0.34
CA LYS A 57 0.53 10.74 -0.54
C LYS A 57 -0.25 10.10 0.62
N ALA A 58 0.36 9.23 1.42
CA ALA A 58 -0.29 8.55 2.54
C ALA A 58 -0.35 9.45 3.80
N ARG A 59 -1.05 10.58 3.69
CA ARG A 59 -1.18 11.59 4.76
C ARG A 59 -2.58 12.21 4.76
N GLY A 60 -3.01 12.68 5.94
CA GLY A 60 -4.28 13.38 6.12
C GLY A 60 -5.46 12.60 5.57
N LYS A 61 -6.40 13.30 4.90
CA LYS A 61 -7.63 12.70 4.35
C LYS A 61 -7.39 11.60 3.31
N ASN A 62 -6.20 11.52 2.69
CA ASN A 62 -5.89 10.44 1.75
C ASN A 62 -5.78 9.07 2.45
N LEU A 63 -5.64 9.03 3.77
CA LEU A 63 -5.66 7.78 4.53
C LEU A 63 -7.08 7.24 4.74
N LEU A 64 -8.12 8.03 4.47
CA LEU A 64 -9.52 7.63 4.65
C LEU A 64 -10.00 6.63 3.59
N ILE A 65 -9.34 6.57 2.43
CA ILE A 65 -9.61 5.56 1.40
C ILE A 65 -8.82 4.25 1.64
N GLY A 66 -7.98 4.19 2.68
CA GLY A 66 -7.09 3.06 2.98
C GLY A 66 -5.61 3.38 2.79
N ALA A 67 -4.75 2.38 3.01
CA ALA A 67 -3.33 2.42 2.67
C ALA A 67 -2.82 1.03 2.24
N ASN A 68 -1.77 0.99 1.41
CA ASN A 68 -1.10 -0.24 1.01
C ASN A 68 0.23 -0.38 1.77
N PHE A 69 0.36 -1.47 2.54
CA PHE A 69 1.53 -1.78 3.37
C PHE A 69 2.51 -2.77 2.70
N ALA A 70 2.12 -3.37 1.59
CA ALA A 70 2.88 -4.42 0.92
C ALA A 70 4.25 -3.95 0.40
N SER A 71 5.20 -4.88 0.40
CA SER A 71 6.54 -4.69 -0.14
C SER A 71 6.90 -5.81 -1.10
N GLY A 72 7.44 -5.45 -2.27
CA GLY A 72 7.91 -6.44 -3.25
C GLY A 72 9.08 -7.24 -2.68
N SER A 73 9.13 -8.54 -2.98
CA SER A 73 10.05 -9.53 -2.39
C SER A 73 9.93 -9.70 -0.87
N SER A 74 8.83 -9.30 -0.26
CA SER A 74 8.48 -9.77 1.08
C SER A 74 7.93 -11.20 1.02
N GLY A 75 7.98 -11.89 2.16
CA GLY A 75 7.35 -13.19 2.36
C GLY A 75 6.88 -13.36 3.80
N TYR A 76 6.32 -14.53 4.09
CA TYR A 76 5.91 -14.92 5.45
C TYR A 76 7.13 -15.01 6.38
N TYR A 77 8.20 -15.66 5.92
CA TYR A 77 9.46 -15.73 6.66
C TYR A 77 10.23 -14.42 6.55
N GLU A 78 10.61 -13.87 7.70
CA GLU A 78 11.30 -12.58 7.78
C GLU A 78 12.64 -12.56 7.03
N ALA A 79 13.35 -13.70 7.02
CA ALA A 79 14.62 -13.86 6.31
C ALA A 79 14.50 -13.61 4.79
N THR A 80 13.38 -13.99 4.17
CA THR A 80 13.12 -13.77 2.74
C THR A 80 13.09 -12.28 2.42
N ALA A 81 12.40 -11.48 3.23
CA ALA A 81 12.35 -10.04 3.04
C ALA A 81 13.70 -9.38 3.28
N LYS A 82 14.43 -9.82 4.32
CA LYS A 82 15.76 -9.29 4.68
C LYS A 82 16.78 -9.45 3.56
N LEU A 83 16.78 -10.59 2.85
CA LEU A 83 17.70 -10.84 1.73
C LEU A 83 17.64 -9.73 0.66
N TYR A 84 16.46 -9.14 0.45
CA TYR A 84 16.23 -8.12 -0.55
C TYR A 84 16.06 -6.71 0.02
N HIS A 85 16.29 -6.50 1.32
CA HIS A 85 15.96 -5.25 2.02
C HIS A 85 14.50 -4.81 1.79
N ALA A 86 13.58 -5.77 1.71
CA ALA A 86 12.14 -5.54 1.63
C ALA A 86 11.56 -5.36 3.04
N ILE A 87 10.34 -4.83 3.14
CA ILE A 87 9.64 -4.69 4.42
C ILE A 87 9.06 -6.06 4.79
N PRO A 88 9.52 -6.72 5.87
CA PRO A 88 8.97 -8.01 6.28
C PRO A 88 7.51 -7.88 6.72
N LEU A 89 6.75 -8.98 6.63
CA LEU A 89 5.33 -9.00 6.99
C LEU A 89 5.07 -8.47 8.40
N SER A 90 5.94 -8.80 9.37
CA SER A 90 5.88 -8.26 10.74
C SER A 90 5.89 -6.73 10.77
N GLN A 91 6.80 -6.09 10.01
CA GLN A 91 6.86 -4.64 9.89
C GLN A 91 5.68 -4.05 9.10
N GLN A 92 5.12 -4.77 8.12
CA GLN A 92 3.90 -4.35 7.43
C GLN A 92 2.70 -4.28 8.39
N VAL A 93 2.61 -5.24 9.32
CA VAL A 93 1.60 -5.22 10.41
C VAL A 93 1.81 -4.04 11.35
N GLU A 94 3.06 -3.71 11.71
CA GLU A 94 3.34 -2.51 12.52
C GLU A 94 2.94 -1.21 11.81
N TYR A 95 3.16 -1.11 10.49
CA TYR A 95 2.65 0.03 9.72
C TYR A 95 1.13 0.09 9.67
N TYR A 96 0.45 -1.05 9.65
CA TYR A 96 -1.00 -1.08 9.76
C TYR A 96 -1.48 -0.58 11.13
N LYS A 97 -0.83 -0.97 12.24
CA LYS A 97 -1.13 -0.44 13.58
C LYS A 97 -0.91 1.07 13.66
N GLU A 98 0.20 1.57 13.11
CA GLU A 98 0.47 3.01 13.04
C GLU A 98 -0.59 3.75 12.20
N TYR A 99 -1.02 3.15 11.08
CA TYR A 99 -2.12 3.67 10.26
C TYR A 99 -3.42 3.80 11.06
N GLN A 100 -3.78 2.80 11.87
CA GLN A 100 -4.97 2.86 12.73
C GLN A 100 -4.89 4.05 13.70
N GLN A 101 -3.73 4.29 14.31
CA GLN A 101 -3.51 5.45 15.18
C GLN A 101 -3.65 6.78 14.41
N LYS A 102 -3.11 6.84 13.20
CA LYS A 102 -3.28 8.02 12.32
C LYS A 102 -4.75 8.27 11.98
N LEU A 103 -5.53 7.22 11.68
CA LEU A 103 -6.96 7.34 11.44
C LEU A 103 -7.68 7.93 12.66
N VAL A 104 -7.38 7.44 13.86
CA VAL A 104 -7.95 7.99 15.10
C VAL A 104 -7.63 9.49 15.22
N GLY A 105 -6.41 9.91 14.90
CA GLY A 105 -6.03 11.32 14.88
C GLY A 105 -6.76 12.17 13.84
N ILE A 106 -7.24 11.58 12.73
CA ILE A 106 -7.92 12.30 11.65
C ILE A 106 -9.43 12.40 11.87
N VAL A 107 -10.09 11.31 12.31
CA VAL A 107 -11.56 11.23 12.37
C VAL A 107 -12.13 10.94 13.76
N GLY A 108 -11.25 10.76 14.76
CA GLY A 108 -11.64 10.35 16.11
C GLY A 108 -11.83 8.83 16.23
N LYS A 109 -11.82 8.34 17.48
CA LYS A 109 -11.78 6.90 17.80
C LYS A 109 -13.00 6.13 17.27
N SER A 110 -14.21 6.66 17.45
CA SER A 110 -15.45 5.99 17.03
C SER A 110 -15.50 5.79 15.52
N ASN A 111 -15.29 6.87 14.76
CA ASN A 111 -15.30 6.83 13.30
C ASN A 111 -14.15 5.97 12.75
N ALA A 112 -12.95 6.06 13.33
CA ALA A 112 -11.84 5.22 12.93
C ALA A 112 -12.15 3.74 13.13
N SER A 113 -12.77 3.37 14.26
CA SER A 113 -13.21 2.00 14.52
C SER A 113 -14.22 1.52 13.49
N SER A 114 -15.21 2.36 13.14
CA SER A 114 -16.21 2.04 12.12
C SER A 114 -15.60 1.83 10.74
N ILE A 115 -14.64 2.68 10.34
CA ILE A 115 -13.91 2.53 9.08
C ILE A 115 -13.15 1.21 9.08
N ILE A 116 -12.39 0.93 10.14
CA ILE A 116 -11.55 -0.28 10.25
C ILE A 116 -12.40 -1.55 10.23
N SER A 117 -13.53 -1.59 10.95
CA SER A 117 -14.41 -2.75 11.00
C SER A 117 -15.17 -2.99 9.69
N GLY A 118 -15.45 -1.94 8.92
CA GLY A 118 -16.08 -2.03 7.60
C GLY A 118 -15.12 -2.15 6.43
N SER A 119 -13.80 -2.18 6.69
CA SER A 119 -12.78 -2.22 5.64
C SER A 119 -12.62 -3.62 5.03
N VAL A 120 -12.22 -3.66 3.76
CA VAL A 120 -11.80 -4.89 3.07
C VAL A 120 -10.28 -5.01 3.14
N TYR A 121 -9.79 -6.20 3.49
CA TYR A 121 -8.37 -6.51 3.61
C TYR A 121 -7.92 -7.43 2.50
N PHE A 122 -6.87 -7.03 1.79
CA PHE A 122 -6.15 -7.86 0.82
C PHE A 122 -4.80 -8.23 1.40
N VAL A 123 -4.55 -9.53 1.55
CA VAL A 123 -3.32 -10.12 2.12
C VAL A 123 -2.69 -11.04 1.09
#